data_AF-A0A428S8B8-F1
#
_entry.id   AF-A0A428S8B8-F1
#
_cell.length_a   1.000
_cell.length_b   1.000
_cell.length_c   1.000
_cell.angle_alpha   90.00
_cell.angle_beta   90.00
_cell.angle_gamma   90.00
#
_symmetry.space_group_name_H-M   'P 1'
#
loop_
_entity.id
_entity.type
_entity.pdbx_description
1 polymer ?
#
loop_
_entity_poly.entity_id
_entity_poly.type
_entity_poly.pdbx_seq_one_letter_code
_entity_poly.pdbx_strand_id
1 'polypeptide(L)'
;MDDLQESYDSVRRLQFRMRLSTISAIGEANDSEHLNVLRLSIIRSRLDHIIIALILRLPMFLQSLPRALFPGFFLPDRVILKRLKLDWLDEFDNEKRIYERLKNLQGRMIPRLYGEARFEGTRALVLSEVLGIMPWEQELPPP
;
A
#
# COMPACT_ATOMS: atom_id res chain seq x y z
N MET A 1 -12.07 21.52 -26.15
CA MET A 1 -11.20 20.51 -26.78
C MET A 1 -9.84 21.18 -26.86
N ASP A 2 -8.90 21.01 -25.93
CA ASP A 2 -8.57 19.87 -25.08
C ASP A 2 -7.87 20.31 -23.78
N ASP A 3 -8.58 20.98 -22.87
CA ASP A 3 -8.12 21.23 -21.49
C ASP A 3 -8.18 19.97 -20.59
N LEU A 4 -8.20 18.77 -21.20
CA LEU A 4 -8.35 17.48 -20.50
C LEU A 4 -7.11 16.58 -20.62
N GLN A 5 -6.01 17.08 -21.20
CA GLN A 5 -4.79 16.28 -21.42
C GLN A 5 -3.67 16.55 -20.39
N GLU A 6 -3.85 17.46 -19.43
CA GLU A 6 -2.76 17.94 -18.53
C GLU A 6 -2.82 17.42 -17.07
N SER A 7 -3.57 16.36 -16.79
CA SER A 7 -3.66 15.79 -15.43
C SER A 7 -3.53 14.27 -15.42
N TYR A 8 -2.62 13.71 -16.22
CA TYR A 8 -2.40 12.26 -16.27
C TYR A 8 -1.09 11.78 -15.65
N ASP A 9 -0.25 12.68 -15.15
CA ASP A 9 1.04 12.31 -14.53
C ASP A 9 1.34 13.13 -13.27
N SER A 10 0.28 13.52 -12.55
CA SER A 10 0.47 14.30 -11.33
C SER A 10 0.89 13.39 -10.17
N VAL A 11 2.19 13.15 -10.10
CA VAL A 11 2.91 12.72 -8.91
C VAL A 11 2.47 13.62 -7.76
N ARG A 12 1.56 13.15 -6.91
CA ARG A 12 0.95 13.96 -5.83
C ARG A 12 1.43 13.50 -4.49
N ARG A 13 1.93 14.43 -3.68
CA ARG A 13 2.18 14.17 -2.27
C ARG A 13 0.84 13.98 -1.55
N LEU A 14 0.68 12.83 -0.92
CA LEU A 14 -0.55 12.45 -0.24
C LEU A 14 -0.25 11.87 1.14
N GLN A 15 -1.27 11.82 1.99
CA GLN A 15 -1.16 11.30 3.34
C GLN A 15 -2.28 10.32 3.61
N PHE A 16 -1.93 9.17 4.19
CA PHE A 16 -2.90 8.17 4.63
C PHE A 16 -2.62 7.78 6.07
N ARG A 17 -3.67 7.37 6.78
CA ARG A 17 -3.58 6.97 8.19
C ARG A 17 -3.73 5.46 8.32
N MET A 18 -2.73 4.82 8.91
CA MET A 18 -2.81 3.42 9.33
C MET A 18 -2.78 3.36 10.86
N ARG A 19 -3.85 2.86 11.47
CA ARG A 19 -4.01 2.79 12.93
C ARG A 19 -3.75 4.16 13.59
N LEU A 20 -2.65 4.29 14.31
CA LEU A 20 -2.21 5.51 15.02
C LEU A 20 -1.14 6.30 14.25
N SER A 21 -0.65 5.79 13.12
CA SER A 21 0.38 6.46 12.30
C SER A 21 -0.22 7.14 11.07
N THR A 22 0.16 8.41 10.85
CA THR A 22 -0.05 9.11 9.58
C THR A 22 1.22 9.00 8.75
N ILE A 23 1.08 8.49 7.54
CA ILE A 23 2.18 8.21 6.63
C ILE A 23 2.08 9.16 5.45
N SER A 24 3.18 9.84 5.14
CA SER A 24 3.31 10.65 3.93
C SER A 24 3.88 9.81 2.81
N ALA A 25 3.28 9.90 1.63
CA ALA A 25 3.77 9.23 0.44
C ALA A 25 3.60 10.12 -0.79
N ILE A 26 4.31 9.78 -1.84
CA ILE A 26 4.13 10.32 -3.18
C ILE A 26 3.33 9.29 -3.96
N GLY A 27 2.18 9.69 -4.48
CA GLY A 27 1.25 8.81 -5.17
C GLY A 27 1.21 9.05 -6.67
N GLU A 28 1.19 7.95 -7.41
CA GLU A 28 0.96 7.87 -8.85
C GLU A 28 -0.28 6.99 -9.07
N ALA A 29 -1.17 7.39 -9.98
CA ALA A 29 -2.27 6.53 -10.38
C ALA A 29 -1.70 5.31 -11.12
N ASN A 30 -2.15 4.10 -10.79
CA ASN A 30 -1.62 2.90 -11.45
C ASN A 30 -2.00 2.84 -12.93
N ASP A 31 -3.25 3.18 -13.25
CA ASP A 31 -3.77 3.24 -14.61
C ASP A 31 -5.05 4.09 -14.64
N SER A 32 -5.38 4.63 -15.81
CA SER A 32 -6.59 5.39 -16.14
C SER A 32 -7.89 4.65 -15.78
N GLU A 33 -7.90 3.32 -15.92
CA GLU A 33 -9.07 2.46 -15.64
C GLU A 33 -9.22 2.10 -14.14
N HIS A 34 -8.17 2.27 -13.34
CA HIS A 34 -8.11 1.81 -11.95
C HIS A 34 -7.72 2.94 -10.99
N LEU A 35 -8.46 4.05 -11.05
CA LEU A 35 -8.28 5.24 -10.20
C LEU A 35 -8.33 4.96 -8.69
N ASN A 36 -8.93 3.84 -8.28
CA ASN A 36 -8.97 3.42 -6.88
C ASN A 36 -7.67 2.73 -6.43
N VAL A 37 -6.71 2.49 -7.32
CA VAL A 37 -5.42 1.85 -7.03
C VAL A 37 -4.30 2.87 -7.25
N LEU A 38 -3.62 3.23 -6.16
CA LEU A 38 -2.53 4.19 -6.18
C LEU A 38 -1.21 3.49 -5.87
N ARG A 39 -0.18 3.72 -6.69
CA ARG A 39 1.19 3.35 -6.37
C ARG A 39 1.79 4.44 -5.49
N LEU A 40 2.28 4.07 -4.33
CA LEU A 40 2.78 5.00 -3.34
C LEU A 40 4.26 4.75 -3.05
N SER A 41 5.05 5.81 -3.13
CA SER A 41 6.41 5.88 -2.62
C SER A 41 6.43 6.58 -1.26
N ILE A 42 6.72 5.85 -0.18
CA ILE A 42 6.71 6.35 1.20
C ILE A 42 7.85 7.34 1.42
N ILE A 43 7.52 8.52 1.93
CA ILE A 43 8.52 9.52 2.33
C ILE A 43 8.94 9.22 3.77
N ARG A 44 10.22 8.89 3.96
CA ARG A 44 10.82 8.65 5.27
C ARG A 44 11.83 9.73 5.61
N SER A 45 11.81 10.19 6.86
CA SER A 45 12.83 11.07 7.41
C SER A 45 14.04 10.26 7.90
N ARG A 46 15.15 10.96 8.17
CA ARG A 46 16.34 10.34 8.80
C ARG A 46 16.05 9.83 10.21
N LEU A 47 15.19 10.52 10.95
CA LEU A 47 14.79 10.10 12.30
C LEU A 47 14.03 8.78 12.25
N ASP A 48 13.16 8.60 11.25
CA ASP A 48 12.41 7.35 11.07
C ASP A 48 13.36 6.17 10.88
N HIS A 49 14.40 6.32 10.06
CA HIS A 49 15.43 5.30 9.88
C HIS A 49 16.16 4.96 11.18
N ILE A 50 16.52 5.96 11.97
CA ILE A 50 17.18 5.75 13.27
C ILE A 50 16.26 5.02 14.24
N ILE A 51 14.98 5.42 14.33
CA ILE A 51 13.98 4.80 15.20
C ILE A 51 13.75 3.34 14.78
N ILE A 52 13.58 3.08 13.48
CA ILE A 52 13.39 1.72 12.96
C ILE A 52 14.61 0.86 13.27
N ALA A 53 15.82 1.36 13.03
CA ALA A 53 17.05 0.65 13.33
C ALA A 53 17.18 0.33 14.83
N LEU A 54 16.80 1.28 15.70
CA LEU A 54 16.79 1.07 17.14
C LEU A 54 15.78 0.01 17.56
N ILE A 55 14.55 0.05 17.03
CA ILE A 55 13.51 -0.94 17.35
C ILE A 55 13.92 -2.33 16.89
N LEU A 56 14.48 -2.47 15.69
CA LEU A 56 14.93 -3.76 15.17
C LEU A 56 16.08 -4.37 16.00
N ARG A 57 16.84 -3.54 16.73
CA ARG A 57 17.91 -3.99 17.63
C ARG A 57 17.39 -4.45 19.01
N LEU A 58 16.18 -4.07 19.39
CA LEU A 58 15.58 -4.49 20.66
C LEU A 58 15.19 -5.97 20.63
N PRO A 59 15.12 -6.65 21.79
CA PRO A 59 14.60 -8.01 21.89
C PRO A 59 13.17 -8.16 21.32
N MET A 60 12.85 -9.32 20.75
CA MET A 60 11.59 -9.57 20.02
C MET A 60 10.33 -9.25 20.84
N PHE A 61 10.35 -9.46 22.17
CA PHE A 61 9.23 -9.15 23.05
C PHE A 61 8.92 -7.64 23.11
N LEU A 62 9.94 -6.76 23.05
CA LEU A 62 9.77 -5.30 23.01
C LEU A 62 9.36 -4.79 21.62
N GLN A 63 9.64 -5.54 20.56
CA GLN A 63 9.28 -5.14 19.20
C GLN A 63 7.77 -5.26 18.94
N SER A 64 7.05 -6.05 19.73
CA SER A 64 5.63 -6.36 19.53
C SER A 64 4.73 -5.11 19.59
N LEU A 65 4.91 -4.27 20.61
CA LEU A 65 4.14 -3.05 20.83
C LEU A 65 4.32 -1.98 19.75
N PRO A 66 5.54 -1.52 19.42
CA PRO A 66 5.73 -0.50 18.40
C PRO A 66 5.26 -0.98 17.01
N ARG A 67 5.43 -2.27 16.71
CA ARG A 67 4.96 -2.87 15.45
C ARG A 67 3.45 -2.95 15.37
N ALA A 68 2.78 -3.17 16.51
CA ALA A 68 1.32 -3.12 16.57
C ALA A 68 0.79 -1.69 16.46
N LEU A 69 1.36 -0.73 17.19
CA LEU A 69 0.83 0.63 17.26
C LEU A 69 1.14 1.48 16.02
N PHE A 70 2.35 1.34 15.48
CA PHE A 70 2.84 2.15 14.38
C PHE A 70 3.31 1.26 13.21
N PRO A 71 2.38 0.53 12.56
CA PRO A 71 2.73 -0.34 11.43
C PRO A 71 3.35 0.45 10.26
N GLY A 72 3.06 1.76 10.15
CA GLY A 72 3.59 2.63 9.11
C GLY A 72 5.12 2.67 9.02
N PHE A 73 5.83 2.60 10.14
CA PHE A 73 7.31 2.59 10.14
C PHE A 73 7.89 1.32 9.53
N PHE A 74 7.14 0.22 9.53
CA PHE A 74 7.59 -1.09 9.04
C PHE A 74 7.13 -1.38 7.61
N LEU A 75 6.48 -0.43 6.94
CA LEU A 75 6.16 -0.57 5.52
C LEU A 75 7.45 -0.56 4.68
N PRO A 76 7.45 -1.13 3.46
CA PRO A 76 8.51 -0.90 2.50
C PRO A 76 8.42 0.51 1.89
N ASP A 77 9.43 0.92 1.14
CA ASP A 77 9.44 2.24 0.48
C ASP A 77 8.39 2.36 -0.62
N ARG A 78 7.95 1.24 -1.22
CA ARG A 78 6.90 1.20 -2.24
C ARG A 78 5.75 0.31 -1.80
N VAL A 79 4.54 0.87 -1.83
CA VAL A 79 3.30 0.17 -1.48
C VAL A 79 2.19 0.51 -2.46
N ILE A 80 1.20 -0.36 -2.54
CA ILE A 80 -0.03 -0.11 -3.30
C ILE A 80 -1.14 0.23 -2.32
N LEU A 81 -1.84 1.33 -2.56
CA LEU A 81 -3.02 1.73 -1.80
C LEU A 81 -4.26 1.49 -2.64
N LYS A 82 -5.08 0.52 -2.25
CA LYS A 82 -6.34 0.18 -2.90
C LYS A 82 -7.51 0.76 -2.11
N ARG A 83 -8.13 1.81 -2.63
CA ARG A 83 -9.28 2.49 -2.06
C ARG A 83 -10.55 1.67 -2.25
N LEU A 84 -11.44 1.73 -1.26
CA LEU A 84 -12.82 1.26 -1.35
C LEU A 84 -13.57 2.05 -2.44
N LYS A 85 -14.27 1.34 -3.33
CA LYS A 85 -15.20 1.94 -4.29
C LYS A 85 -16.57 2.15 -3.62
N LEU A 86 -17.33 3.14 -4.11
CA LEU A 86 -18.69 3.38 -3.66
C LEU A 86 -19.52 2.10 -3.87
N ASP A 87 -20.28 1.69 -2.85
CA ASP A 87 -21.14 0.49 -2.83
C ASP A 87 -20.43 -0.88 -2.93
N TRP A 88 -19.10 -0.93 -2.75
CA TRP A 88 -18.32 -2.18 -2.84
C TRP A 88 -17.80 -2.65 -1.47
N LEU A 89 -18.57 -2.37 -0.40
CA LEU A 89 -18.16 -2.68 0.97
C LEU A 89 -17.98 -4.20 1.19
N ASP A 90 -18.92 -5.00 0.67
CA ASP A 90 -18.89 -6.45 0.81
C ASP A 90 -17.69 -7.06 0.11
N GLU A 91 -17.37 -6.58 -1.10
CA GLU A 91 -16.20 -7.03 -1.87
C GLU A 91 -14.90 -6.65 -1.15
N PHE A 92 -14.83 -5.45 -0.58
CA PHE A 92 -13.67 -5.00 0.19
C PHE A 92 -13.44 -5.86 1.44
N ASP A 93 -14.50 -6.14 2.20
CA ASP A 93 -14.39 -6.98 3.39
C ASP A 93 -14.13 -8.45 3.03
N ASN A 94 -14.67 -8.93 1.90
CA ASN A 94 -14.34 -10.24 1.35
C ASN A 94 -12.86 -10.34 0.95
N GLU A 95 -12.33 -9.37 0.20
CA GLU A 95 -10.92 -9.31 -0.18
C GLU A 95 -10.01 -9.36 1.06
N LYS A 96 -10.32 -8.57 2.10
CA LYS A 96 -9.59 -8.59 3.37
C LYS A 96 -9.61 -9.98 4.02
N ARG A 97 -10.76 -10.67 4.04
CA ARG A 97 -10.87 -12.04 4.57
C ARG A 97 -10.08 -13.05 3.74
N ILE A 98 -10.04 -12.90 2.42
CA ILE A 98 -9.27 -13.75 1.52
C ILE A 98 -7.77 -13.60 1.82
N TYR A 99 -7.27 -12.38 1.99
CA TYR A 99 -5.88 -12.17 2.38
C TYR A 99 -5.54 -12.86 3.71
N GLU A 100 -6.39 -12.75 4.73
CA GLU A 100 -6.20 -13.47 6.01
C GLU A 100 -6.19 -14.99 5.82
N ARG A 101 -7.11 -15.53 5.00
CA ARG A 101 -7.16 -16.97 4.68
C ARG A 101 -5.92 -17.44 3.93
N LEU A 102 -5.37 -16.61 3.04
CA LEU A 102 -4.21 -16.91 2.20
C LEU A 102 -2.91 -16.36 2.76
N LYS A 103 -2.83 -16.13 4.08
CA LYS A 103 -1.65 -15.55 4.75
C LYS A 103 -0.33 -16.22 4.39
N ASN A 104 -0.33 -17.54 4.21
CA ASN A 104 0.87 -18.31 3.87
C ASN A 104 1.36 -18.10 2.43
N LEU A 105 0.51 -17.61 1.52
CA LEU A 105 0.85 -17.32 0.12
C LEU A 105 1.34 -15.89 -0.09
N GLN A 106 1.15 -15.02 0.90
CA GLN A 106 1.45 -13.60 0.81
C GLN A 106 2.95 -13.31 0.69
N GLY A 107 3.30 -12.46 -0.28
CA GLY A 107 4.66 -12.09 -0.66
C GLY A 107 5.45 -13.21 -1.32
N ARG A 108 4.76 -14.24 -1.82
CA ARG A 108 5.30 -15.24 -2.73
C ARG A 108 4.45 -15.30 -3.99
N MET A 109 3.20 -15.71 -3.86
CA MET A 109 2.26 -15.84 -4.98
C MET A 109 1.30 -14.65 -5.08
N ILE A 110 0.90 -14.07 -3.95
CA ILE A 110 -0.02 -12.94 -3.89
C ILE A 110 0.63 -11.77 -3.15
N PRO A 111 0.17 -10.52 -3.34
CA PRO A 111 0.65 -9.38 -2.57
C PRO A 111 0.56 -9.61 -1.06
N ARG A 112 1.45 -8.98 -0.30
CA ARG A 112 1.32 -8.90 1.17
C ARG A 112 0.31 -7.81 1.52
N LEU A 113 -0.66 -8.15 2.36
CA LEU A 113 -1.54 -7.18 3.01
C LEU A 113 -0.86 -6.66 4.28
N TYR A 114 -0.47 -5.39 4.28
CA TYR A 114 0.06 -4.72 5.48
C TYR A 114 -1.04 -4.27 6.43
N GLY A 115 -2.26 -4.10 5.92
CA GLY A 115 -3.45 -3.84 6.71
C GLY A 115 -4.36 -2.79 6.09
N GLU A 116 -5.29 -2.32 6.90
CA GLU A 116 -6.28 -1.32 6.53
C GLU A 116 -5.76 0.10 6.87
N ALA A 117 -6.02 1.03 5.96
CA ALA A 117 -5.74 2.45 6.09
C ALA A 117 -7.02 3.28 5.88
N ARG A 118 -6.95 4.56 6.25
CA ARG A 118 -7.88 5.59 5.82
C ARG A 118 -7.15 6.61 4.96
N PHE A 119 -7.72 6.90 3.80
CA PHE A 119 -7.23 7.88 2.85
C PHE A 119 -8.40 8.75 2.39
N GLU A 120 -8.30 10.06 2.54
CA GLU A 120 -9.39 11.02 2.21
C GLU A 120 -10.76 10.60 2.80
N GLY A 121 -10.77 10.18 4.07
CA GLY A 121 -12.00 9.71 4.73
C GLY A 121 -12.51 8.33 4.30
N THR A 122 -11.92 7.73 3.26
CA THR A 122 -12.32 6.44 2.70
C THR A 122 -11.42 5.31 3.21
N ARG A 123 -11.98 4.10 3.38
CA ARG A 123 -11.21 2.89 3.74
C ARG A 123 -10.32 2.49 2.56
N ALA A 124 -9.13 2.00 2.85
CA ALA A 124 -8.21 1.50 1.85
C ALA A 124 -7.39 0.31 2.39
N LEU A 125 -6.92 -0.57 1.51
CA LEU A 125 -5.96 -1.61 1.83
C LEU A 125 -4.57 -1.17 1.39
N VAL A 126 -3.58 -1.47 2.24
CA VAL A 126 -2.17 -1.24 1.94
C VAL A 126 -1.53 -2.58 1.60
N LEU A 127 -1.08 -2.72 0.37
CA LEU A 127 -0.53 -3.95 -0.20
C LEU A 127 0.94 -3.75 -0.60
N SER A 128 1.71 -4.83 -0.67
CA SER A 128 3.03 -4.80 -1.31
C SER A 128 2.90 -4.59 -2.81
N GLU A 129 3.83 -3.84 -3.39
CA GLU A 129 3.99 -3.78 -4.83
C GLU A 129 4.36 -5.17 -5.38
N VAL A 130 3.70 -5.57 -6.47
CA VAL A 130 4.08 -6.74 -7.27
C VAL A 130 4.69 -6.19 -8.55
N LEU A 131 5.96 -6.50 -8.76
CA LEU A 131 6.67 -6.15 -9.98
C LEU A 131 6.36 -7.21 -11.04
N GLY A 132 5.92 -6.76 -12.20
CA GLY A 132 5.57 -7.62 -13.32
C GLY A 132 4.96 -6.81 -14.45
N ILE A 133 4.93 -7.43 -15.63
CA ILE A 133 4.17 -6.96 -16.79
C ILE A 133 2.77 -7.56 -16.75
N MET A 134 1.78 -6.80 -17.21
CA MET A 134 0.42 -7.30 -17.22
C MET A 134 0.30 -8.48 -18.19
N PRO A 135 -0.60 -9.46 -17.94
CA PRO A 135 -0.72 -10.64 -18.81
C PRO A 135 -0.98 -10.31 -20.29
N TRP A 136 -1.60 -9.17 -20.60
CA TRP A 136 -1.86 -8.74 -21.98
C TRP A 136 -0.71 -7.95 -22.63
N GLU A 137 0.28 -7.54 -21.85
CA GLU A 137 1.53 -6.90 -22.33
C GLU A 137 2.63 -7.93 -22.57
N GLN A 138 2.37 -9.20 -22.25
CA GLN A 138 3.31 -10.29 -22.46
C GLN A 138 3.38 -10.64 -23.95
N GLU A 139 4.50 -10.30 -24.59
CA GLU A 139 4.78 -10.70 -25.98
C GLU A 139 5.02 -12.21 -26.12
N LEU A 140 5.47 -12.86 -25.04
CA LEU A 140 5.77 -14.28 -24.99
C LEU A 140 5.08 -14.91 -23.76
N PRO A 141 4.62 -16.17 -23.86
CA PRO A 141 4.07 -16.87 -22.70
C PRO A 141 5.11 -16.95 -21.58
N PRO A 142 4.69 -16.93 -20.31
CA PRO A 142 5.61 -17.10 -19.19
C PRO A 142 6.38 -18.43 -19.34
N PRO A 143 7.69 -18.45 -19.01
CA PRO A 143 8.54 -19.63 -19.13
C PRO A 143 8.11 -20.79 -18.23
#